data_AF-A0A961WJM0-F1
#
_entry.id   AF-A0A961WJM0-F1
#
_cell.length_a   1.000
_cell.length_b   1.000
_cell.length_c   1.000
_cell.angle_alpha   90.00
_cell.angle_beta   90.00
_cell.angle_gamma   90.00
#
_symmetry.space_group_name_H-M   'P 1'
#
loop_
_entity.id
_entity.type
_entity.pdbx_description
1 polymer ?
#
loop_
_entity_poly.entity_id
_entity_poly.type
_entity_poly.pdbx_seq_one_letter_code
_entity_poly.pdbx_strand_id
1 'polypeptide(L)'
;MSLFSFARPLLFALPPEEAHEVTLKSLERGLYLRTARSDPPALSVNVAGLSFPNPLGIAAGFDKDARVPDAVLGLGCGFAEIGTVTPLPQSGNPKPRVFRLVTDHGVINRLGFNNGGHGAALARLQRRQQRGIVGVNIG
;
A
#
# COMPACT_ATOMS: atom_id res chain seq x y z
N MET A 1 -10.37 6.61 22.77
CA MET A 1 -10.10 7.34 21.50
C MET A 1 -9.10 6.54 20.70
N SER A 2 -9.31 6.35 19.39
CA SER A 2 -8.43 5.51 18.58
C SER A 2 -7.12 6.25 18.26
N LEU A 3 -5.99 5.52 18.17
CA LEU A 3 -4.73 6.03 17.63
C LEU A 3 -4.93 6.76 16.29
N PHE A 4 -5.85 6.26 15.47
CA PHE A 4 -6.23 6.86 14.19
C PHE A 4 -6.76 8.29 14.34
N SER A 5 -7.54 8.56 15.38
CA SER A 5 -8.13 9.88 15.65
C SER A 5 -7.07 10.95 15.93
N PHE A 6 -5.90 10.55 16.46
CA PHE A 6 -4.75 11.44 16.68
C PHE A 6 -3.83 11.53 15.46
N ALA A 7 -3.57 10.39 14.80
CA ALA A 7 -2.70 10.35 13.63
C ALA A 7 -3.29 11.13 12.43
N ARG A 8 -4.61 11.10 12.24
CA ARG A 8 -5.25 11.69 11.06
C ARG A 8 -5.04 13.21 10.94
N PRO A 9 -5.32 14.06 11.97
CA PRO A 9 -5.05 15.50 11.86
C PRO A 9 -3.58 15.81 11.53
N LEU A 10 -2.64 15.09 12.15
CA LEU A 10 -1.20 15.27 11.92
C LEU A 10 -0.80 14.92 10.48
N LEU A 11 -1.29 13.80 9.94
CA LEU A 11 -1.04 13.39 8.55
C LEU A 11 -1.69 14.34 7.53
N PHE A 12 -2.81 14.97 7.89
CA PHE A 12 -3.49 15.93 7.04
C PHE A 12 -2.82 17.31 7.05
N ALA A 13 -2.03 17.63 8.08
CA ALA A 13 -1.20 18.83 8.12
C ALA A 13 0.05 18.73 7.21
N LEU A 14 0.46 17.52 6.82
CA LEU A 14 1.58 17.29 5.91
C LEU A 14 1.17 17.32 4.43
N PRO A 15 2.07 17.74 3.51
CA PRO A 15 1.88 17.55 2.08
C PRO A 15 1.55 16.09 1.73
N PRO A 16 0.68 15.82 0.75
CA PRO A 16 0.15 14.47 0.54
C PRO A 16 1.20 13.38 0.31
N GLU A 17 2.24 13.67 -0.49
CA GLU A 17 3.33 12.71 -0.71
C GLU A 17 4.20 12.50 0.54
N GLU A 18 4.41 13.52 1.36
CA GLU A 18 5.18 13.39 2.60
C GLU A 18 4.41 12.56 3.63
N ALA A 19 3.12 12.82 3.79
CA ALA A 19 2.26 12.01 4.63
C ALA A 19 2.28 10.53 4.20
N HIS A 20 2.22 10.28 2.89
CA HIS A 20 2.30 8.94 2.33
C HIS A 20 3.65 8.26 2.65
N GLU A 21 4.77 8.97 2.48
CA GLU A 21 6.09 8.45 2.86
C GLU A 21 6.23 8.18 4.36
N VAL A 22 5.66 9.04 5.21
CA VAL A 22 5.60 8.82 6.66
C VAL A 22 4.79 7.56 6.99
N THR A 23 3.66 7.34 6.30
CA THR A 23 2.86 6.11 6.45
C THR A 23 3.66 4.87 6.05
N LEU A 24 4.31 4.86 4.88
CA LEU A 24 5.11 3.72 4.44
C LEU A 24 6.26 3.42 5.41
N LYS A 25 7.01 4.44 5.86
CA LYS A 25 8.09 4.25 6.85
C LYS A 25 7.57 3.72 8.19
N SER A 26 6.39 4.15 8.61
CA SER A 26 5.75 3.63 9.84
C SER A 26 5.40 2.16 9.70
N LEU A 27 4.85 1.75 8.55
CA LEU A 27 4.54 0.36 8.23
C LEU A 27 5.81 -0.51 8.15
N GLU A 28 6.87 -0.03 7.49
CA GLU A 28 8.18 -0.71 7.43
C GLU A 28 8.76 -0.99 8.82
N ARG A 29 8.54 -0.06 9.76
CA ARG A 29 9.00 -0.16 11.15
C ARG A 29 8.08 -0.99 12.05
N GLY A 30 6.98 -1.53 11.52
CA GLY A 30 6.02 -2.29 12.32
C GLY A 30 5.09 -1.44 13.19
N LEU A 31 5.05 -0.11 12.98
CA LEU A 31 4.23 0.82 13.75
C LEU A 31 2.80 0.89 13.20
N TYR A 32 2.08 -0.22 13.31
CA TYR A 32 0.68 -0.34 12.91
C TYR A 32 -0.07 -1.36 13.76
N LEU A 33 -1.40 -1.25 13.78
CA LEU A 33 -2.25 -2.19 14.51
C LEU A 33 -2.38 -3.47 13.69
N ARG A 34 -1.78 -4.56 14.18
CA ARG A 34 -1.95 -5.88 13.58
C ARG A 34 -3.34 -6.43 13.88
N THR A 35 -4.00 -7.02 12.90
CA THR A 35 -5.19 -7.81 13.19
C THR A 35 -4.79 -9.05 14.00
N ALA A 36 -5.52 -9.33 15.08
CA ALA A 36 -5.32 -10.51 15.91
C ALA A 36 -6.37 -11.60 15.63
N ARG A 37 -7.35 -11.32 14.76
CA ARG A 37 -8.48 -12.21 14.46
C ARG A 37 -8.37 -12.72 13.04
N SER A 38 -8.61 -14.02 12.88
CA SER A 38 -8.85 -14.62 11.58
C SER A 38 -10.18 -14.12 11.00
N ASP A 39 -10.24 -13.96 9.68
CA ASP A 39 -11.47 -13.60 9.00
C ASP A 39 -12.51 -14.74 9.11
N PRO A 40 -13.81 -14.41 9.25
CA PRO A 40 -14.88 -15.39 9.16
C PRO A 40 -14.84 -16.12 7.80
N PRO A 41 -15.03 -17.46 7.76
CA PRO A 41 -15.04 -18.21 6.50
C PRO A 41 -16.01 -17.69 5.44
N ALA A 42 -17.11 -17.05 5.87
CA ALA A 42 -18.11 -16.44 4.99
C ALA A 42 -17.58 -15.25 4.15
N LEU A 43 -16.43 -14.66 4.51
CA LEU A 43 -15.79 -13.60 3.73
C LEU A 43 -14.84 -14.13 2.64
N SER A 44 -14.53 -15.43 2.64
CA SER A 44 -13.62 -16.02 1.68
C SER A 44 -14.15 -15.90 0.26
N VAL A 45 -13.30 -15.48 -0.68
CA VAL A 45 -13.64 -15.35 -2.11
C VAL A 45 -12.62 -16.05 -2.98
N ASN A 46 -13.09 -16.69 -4.04
CA ASN A 46 -12.23 -17.32 -5.05
C ASN A 46 -12.28 -16.51 -6.35
N VAL A 47 -11.11 -16.08 -6.83
CA VAL A 47 -10.99 -15.31 -8.08
C VAL A 47 -9.79 -15.85 -8.85
N ALA A 48 -9.99 -16.18 -10.14
CA ALA A 48 -8.92 -16.68 -11.02
C ALA A 48 -8.11 -17.86 -10.43
N GLY A 49 -8.77 -18.77 -9.69
CA GLY A 49 -8.12 -19.92 -9.05
C GLY A 49 -7.34 -19.59 -7.76
N LEU A 50 -7.38 -18.35 -7.30
CA LEU A 50 -6.80 -17.92 -6.03
C LEU A 50 -7.87 -17.79 -4.96
N SER A 51 -7.58 -18.26 -3.75
CA SER A 51 -8.45 -18.13 -2.57
C SER A 51 -8.00 -16.97 -1.69
N PHE A 52 -8.83 -15.95 -1.57
CA PHE A 52 -8.61 -14.79 -0.72
C PHE A 52 -9.38 -14.97 0.60
N PRO A 53 -8.76 -14.70 1.76
CA PRO A 53 -9.41 -14.91 3.05
C PRO A 53 -10.57 -13.93 3.30
N ASN A 54 -10.50 -12.75 2.68
CA ASN A 54 -11.53 -11.72 2.67
C ASN A 54 -11.44 -10.90 1.36
N PRO A 55 -12.49 -10.14 0.99
CA PRO A 55 -12.53 -9.43 -0.30
C PRO A 55 -11.82 -8.06 -0.27
N LEU A 56 -11.24 -7.65 0.87
CA LEU A 56 -10.61 -6.34 1.02
C LEU A 56 -9.13 -6.40 0.69
N GLY A 57 -8.65 -5.48 -0.13
CA GLY A 57 -7.23 -5.33 -0.42
C GLY A 57 -6.81 -3.87 -0.60
N ILE A 58 -5.50 -3.67 -0.66
CA ILE A 58 -4.93 -2.36 -1.01
C ILE A 58 -4.49 -2.40 -2.48
N ALA A 59 -5.02 -1.45 -3.25
CA ALA A 59 -4.73 -1.31 -4.67
C ALA A 59 -3.30 -0.82 -4.93
N ALA A 60 -2.84 -1.05 -6.17
CA ALA A 60 -1.60 -0.47 -6.68
C ALA A 60 -1.57 1.05 -6.55
N GLY A 61 -0.36 1.60 -6.55
CA GLY A 61 -0.08 3.02 -6.35
C GLY A 61 0.13 3.40 -4.90
N PHE A 62 -0.31 2.58 -3.93
CA PHE A 62 0.00 2.75 -2.52
C PHE A 62 1.43 2.29 -2.19
N ASP A 63 1.78 1.04 -2.47
CA ASP A 63 3.13 0.53 -2.24
C ASP A 63 3.82 0.24 -3.58
N LYS A 64 4.30 1.29 -4.24
CA LYS A 64 4.89 1.20 -5.59
C LYS A 64 6.17 0.36 -5.64
N ASP A 65 6.87 0.27 -4.52
CA ASP A 65 8.22 -0.28 -4.45
C ASP A 65 8.29 -1.63 -3.72
N ALA A 66 7.15 -2.23 -3.39
CA ALA A 66 7.04 -3.45 -2.59
C ALA A 66 7.73 -3.35 -1.21
N ARG A 67 7.60 -2.20 -0.55
CA ARG A 67 8.20 -1.88 0.74
C ARG A 67 7.47 -2.51 1.91
N VAL A 68 6.13 -2.60 1.84
CA VAL A 68 5.27 -2.93 2.98
C VAL A 68 4.13 -3.93 2.68
N PRO A 69 4.25 -4.88 1.74
CA PRO A 69 3.14 -5.81 1.44
C PRO A 69 2.76 -6.65 2.67
N ASP A 70 3.76 -7.09 3.45
CA ASP A 70 3.52 -7.88 4.66
C ASP A 70 2.83 -7.07 5.77
N ALA A 71 3.08 -5.76 5.83
CA ALA A 71 2.40 -4.89 6.78
C ALA A 71 0.94 -4.66 6.37
N VAL A 72 0.67 -4.51 5.07
CA VAL A 72 -0.69 -4.44 4.53
C VAL A 72 -1.48 -5.71 4.84
N LEU A 73 -0.91 -6.88 4.60
CA LEU A 73 -1.53 -8.15 4.99
C LEU A 73 -1.73 -8.23 6.51
N GLY A 74 -0.75 -7.78 7.29
CA GLY A 74 -0.83 -7.73 8.76
C GLY A 74 -1.89 -6.77 9.31
N LEU A 75 -2.32 -5.76 8.54
CA LEU A 75 -3.45 -4.89 8.87
C LEU A 75 -4.80 -5.62 8.73
N GLY A 76 -4.84 -6.78 8.06
CA GLY A 76 -6.04 -7.59 7.83
C GLY A 76 -6.56 -7.57 6.40
N CYS A 77 -5.83 -6.97 5.45
CA CYS A 77 -6.19 -7.07 4.04
C CYS A 77 -6.02 -8.50 3.54
N GLY A 78 -6.99 -8.99 2.77
CA GLY A 78 -6.92 -10.30 2.12
C GLY A 78 -5.89 -10.37 1.00
N PHE A 79 -5.52 -9.22 0.43
CA PHE A 79 -4.38 -9.11 -0.50
C PHE A 79 -3.76 -7.70 -0.48
N ALA A 80 -2.54 -7.61 -1.01
CA ALA A 80 -1.85 -6.36 -1.31
C ALA A 80 -1.46 -6.32 -2.79
N GLU A 81 -1.67 -5.21 -3.48
CA GLU A 81 -1.17 -5.00 -4.84
C GLU A 81 -0.05 -3.95 -4.82
N ILE A 82 1.17 -4.36 -5.15
CA ILE A 82 2.33 -3.46 -5.24
C ILE A 82 2.45 -2.88 -6.64
N GLY A 83 3.30 -1.86 -6.79
CA GLY A 83 3.52 -1.19 -8.07
C GLY A 83 2.58 -0.01 -8.29
N THR A 84 2.41 0.50 -9.52
CA THR A 84 3.00 0.01 -10.77
C THR A 84 4.53 0.09 -10.77
N VAL A 85 5.18 -1.03 -11.11
CA VAL A 85 6.64 -1.13 -11.28
C VAL A 85 7.01 -1.15 -12.76
N THR A 86 8.03 -0.37 -13.13
CA THR A 86 8.56 -0.30 -14.50
C THR A 86 9.87 -1.08 -14.61
N PRO A 87 10.32 -1.49 -15.80
CA PRO A 87 11.59 -2.22 -15.95
C PRO A 87 12.78 -1.49 -15.33
N LEU A 88 12.86 -0.17 -15.56
CA LEU A 88 13.90 0.70 -15.02
C LEU A 88 13.35 1.64 -13.93
N PRO A 89 14.18 2.11 -12.99
CA PRO A 89 13.78 3.13 -12.03
C PRO A 89 13.41 4.44 -12.71
N GLN A 90 12.41 5.14 -12.17
CA GLN A 90 12.02 6.46 -12.67
C GLN A 90 11.47 7.34 -11.55
N SER A 91 11.76 8.65 -11.63
CA SER A 91 11.32 9.65 -10.65
C SER A 91 9.85 10.03 -10.78
N GLY A 92 9.24 9.77 -11.94
CA GLY A 92 7.92 10.26 -12.35
C GLY A 92 7.88 11.76 -12.61
N ASN A 93 6.67 12.32 -12.65
CA ASN A 93 6.44 13.73 -12.99
C ASN A 93 6.96 14.71 -11.90
N PRO A 94 7.21 15.98 -12.21
CA PRO A 94 7.59 16.99 -11.20
C PRO A 94 6.55 17.16 -10.08
N LYS A 95 7.02 17.50 -8.87
CA LYS A 95 6.16 17.81 -7.72
C LYS A 95 5.72 19.29 -7.73
N PRO A 96 4.57 19.66 -7.11
CA PRO A 96 3.57 18.78 -6.49
C PRO A 96 2.70 18.08 -7.53
N ARG A 97 2.31 16.83 -7.24
CA ARG A 97 1.59 15.95 -8.18
C ARG A 97 0.55 15.04 -7.51
N VAL A 98 0.23 15.30 -6.24
CA VAL A 98 -0.86 14.67 -5.49
C VAL A 98 -1.60 15.76 -4.73
N PHE A 99 -2.93 15.79 -4.87
CA PHE A 99 -3.80 16.82 -4.31
C PHE A 99 -4.99 16.15 -3.62
N ARG A 100 -5.32 16.62 -2.41
CA ARG A 100 -6.47 16.11 -1.63
C ARG A 100 -7.65 17.05 -1.79
N LEU A 101 -8.80 16.51 -2.17
CA LEU A 101 -10.10 17.19 -2.15
C LEU A 101 -10.83 16.75 -0.88
N VAL A 102 -10.49 17.37 0.25
CA VAL A 102 -10.87 16.85 1.58
C VAL A 102 -12.38 16.79 1.78
N THR A 103 -13.11 17.83 1.36
CA THR A 103 -14.58 17.92 1.48
C THR A 103 -15.27 16.85 0.64
N ASP A 104 -14.72 16.53 -0.53
CA ASP A 104 -15.27 15.56 -1.48
C ASP A 104 -14.75 14.14 -1.25
N HIS A 105 -13.94 13.92 -0.21
CA HIS A 105 -13.25 12.65 0.05
C HIS A 105 -12.43 12.15 -1.17
N GLY A 106 -11.90 13.08 -1.98
CA GLY A 106 -11.23 12.78 -3.24
C GLY A 106 -9.72 12.98 -3.22
N VAL A 107 -9.04 12.37 -4.19
CA VAL A 107 -7.60 12.59 -4.47
C VAL A 107 -7.39 12.70 -5.98
N ILE A 108 -6.67 13.72 -6.42
CA ILE A 108 -6.18 13.87 -7.78
C ILE A 108 -4.68 13.61 -7.77
N ASN A 109 -4.17 12.80 -8.71
CA ASN A 109 -2.75 12.59 -8.85
C ASN A 109 -2.31 12.57 -10.32
N ARG A 110 -1.06 12.94 -10.55
CA ARG A 110 -0.36 12.86 -11.83
C ARG A 110 1.06 12.33 -11.60
N LEU A 111 1.17 11.17 -10.95
CA LEU A 111 2.44 10.66 -10.43
C LEU A 111 3.47 10.31 -11.53
N GLY A 112 3.02 9.73 -12.65
CA GLY A 112 3.91 9.29 -13.74
C GLY A 112 4.77 8.09 -13.37
N PHE A 113 4.18 7.06 -12.73
CA PHE A 113 4.85 5.79 -12.37
C PHE A 113 6.20 5.94 -11.63
N ASN A 114 6.31 6.83 -10.63
CA ASN A 114 7.54 6.92 -9.85
C ASN A 114 7.81 5.62 -9.05
N ASN A 115 8.91 4.92 -9.33
CA ASN A 115 9.27 3.66 -8.67
C ASN A 115 10.77 3.33 -8.85
N GLY A 116 11.28 2.38 -8.06
CA GLY A 116 12.67 1.92 -8.06
C GLY A 116 13.03 0.82 -9.07
N GLY A 117 12.10 0.44 -9.96
CA GLY A 117 12.30 -0.55 -11.00
C GLY A 117 12.06 -2.00 -10.56
N HIS A 118 11.91 -2.90 -11.55
CA HIS A 118 11.66 -4.34 -11.32
C HIS A 118 12.71 -4.99 -10.42
N GLY A 119 13.99 -4.68 -10.62
CA GLY A 119 15.08 -5.26 -9.84
C GLY A 119 14.96 -4.95 -8.34
N ALA A 120 14.66 -3.70 -7.99
CA ALA A 120 14.51 -3.30 -6.60
C ALA A 120 13.25 -3.91 -5.96
N ALA A 121 12.14 -3.93 -6.70
CA ALA A 121 10.88 -4.54 -6.24
C ALA A 121 11.05 -6.05 -6.01
N LEU A 122 11.66 -6.77 -6.96
CA LEU A 122 11.94 -8.21 -6.83
C LEU A 122 12.80 -8.51 -5.60
N ALA A 123 13.87 -7.75 -5.37
CA ALA A 123 14.74 -7.93 -4.22
C ALA A 123 14.01 -7.70 -2.87
N ARG A 124 12.96 -6.86 -2.84
CA ARG A 124 12.11 -6.70 -1.65
C ARG A 124 11.10 -7.85 -1.53
N LEU A 125 10.46 -8.24 -2.62
CA LEU A 125 9.50 -9.35 -2.66
C LEU A 125 10.13 -10.68 -2.23
N GLN A 126 11.37 -10.95 -2.64
CA GLN A 126 12.12 -12.15 -2.23
C GLN A 126 12.44 -12.21 -0.73
N ARG A 127 12.46 -11.06 -0.04
CA ARG A 127 12.75 -10.96 1.41
C ARG A 127 11.52 -11.02 2.30
N ARG A 128 10.32 -11.11 1.71
CA ARG A 128 9.06 -11.19 2.45
C ARG A 128 9.05 -12.39 3.38
N GLN A 129 8.43 -12.21 4.54
CA GLN A 129 8.36 -13.21 5.60
C GLN A 129 6.94 -13.72 5.80
N GLN A 130 5.93 -12.90 5.49
CA GLN A 130 4.52 -13.28 5.63
C GLN A 130 4.00 -13.98 4.38
N ARG A 131 3.16 -14.99 4.59
CA ARG A 131 2.37 -15.63 3.54
C ARG A 131 1.12 -14.79 3.26
N GLY A 132 0.58 -14.91 2.05
CA GLY A 132 -0.60 -14.18 1.60
C GLY A 132 -0.48 -13.76 0.14
N ILE A 133 -1.59 -13.30 -0.42
CA ILE A 133 -1.65 -12.92 -1.83
C ILE A 133 -1.07 -11.51 -2.01
N VAL A 134 -0.03 -11.43 -2.84
CA VAL A 134 0.56 -10.17 -3.26
C VAL A 134 0.56 -10.11 -4.78
N GLY A 135 -0.22 -9.19 -5.33
CA GLY A 135 -0.24 -8.87 -6.76
C GLY A 135 0.86 -7.88 -7.11
N VAL A 136 1.33 -7.93 -8.36
CA VAL A 136 2.35 -7.02 -8.90
C VAL A 136 1.76 -6.32 -10.11
N ASN A 137 1.53 -5.02 -9.99
CA ASN A 137 1.11 -4.19 -11.10
C ASN A 137 2.33 -3.79 -11.95
N ILE A 138 2.32 -4.11 -13.24
CA ILE A 138 3.47 -3.92 -14.15
C ILE A 138 3.08 -2.91 -15.23
N GLY A 139 3.99 -2.00 -15.56
CA GLY A 139 3.85 -1.03 -16.65
C GLY A 139 5.17 -0.71 -17.32
#